data_AF-A0A1B8YFA1-F1
#
_entry.id   AF-A0A1B8YFA1-F1
#
_cell.length_a   1.000
_cell.length_b   1.000
_cell.length_c   1.000
_cell.angle_alpha   90.00
_cell.angle_beta   90.00
_cell.angle_gamma   90.00
#
_symmetry.space_group_name_H-M   'P 1'
#
loop_
_entity.id
_entity.type
_entity.pdbx_description
1 polymer ?
#
loop_
_entity_poly.entity_id
_entity_poly.type
_entity_poly.pdbx_seq_one_letter_code
_entity_poly.pdbx_strand_id
1 'polypeptide(L)'
;MNNSVISASENLVLSYLDGRQPTVGIENINKILFSVGVRVSTAPIPKEAKPILEVSKTRALTGEESEKLISLFSLHRGELLEQIRLAGRQPEAHRGGFLSISEIGVAPYPKVYDMKAISVEARKTVLEKFGKLHVNSSEDGMGIDEVMTVVAGGPWTWFFRLPDGEIAKLSIGRVETGDPAWRLSYPGLGMHAGFLDAKDGLLVAFAHGPKHFVMRYDEPSVDDTEMLGTNPWIDFSGDIPKLVK
;
A
#
# COMPACT_ATOMS: atom_id res chain seq x y z
N MET A 1 10.49 -21.05 -27.95
CA MET A 1 9.44 -21.01 -26.91
C MET A 1 10.10 -21.35 -25.58
N ASN A 2 10.44 -20.34 -24.79
CA ASN A 2 10.82 -20.51 -23.39
C ASN A 2 9.89 -19.58 -22.61
N ASN A 3 8.75 -20.12 -22.16
CA ASN A 3 7.98 -19.48 -21.10
C ASN A 3 8.79 -19.69 -19.82
N SER A 4 9.72 -18.79 -19.54
CA SER A 4 10.25 -18.62 -18.20
C SER A 4 9.08 -18.21 -17.32
N VAL A 5 8.61 -19.15 -16.50
CA VAL A 5 7.79 -18.85 -15.34
C VAL A 5 8.62 -17.90 -14.49
N ILE A 6 8.36 -16.60 -14.59
CA ILE A 6 8.93 -15.59 -13.70
C ILE A 6 8.53 -16.03 -12.30
N SER A 7 9.51 -16.43 -11.49
CA SER A 7 9.23 -16.82 -10.12
C SER A 7 8.62 -15.61 -9.40
N ALA A 8 7.61 -15.82 -8.56
CA ALA A 8 6.99 -14.74 -7.78
C ALA A 8 8.01 -13.89 -6.98
N SER A 9 9.21 -14.43 -6.71
CA SER A 9 10.31 -13.72 -6.08
C SER A 9 10.95 -12.59 -6.91
N GLU A 10 10.92 -12.62 -8.24
CA GLU A 10 11.51 -11.56 -9.08
C GLU A 10 10.62 -10.32 -9.19
N ASN A 11 9.32 -10.46 -8.88
CA ASN A 11 8.34 -9.38 -8.90
C ASN A 11 8.25 -8.62 -7.56
N LEU A 12 9.18 -8.82 -6.62
CA LEU A 12 9.20 -8.13 -5.34
C LEU A 12 10.62 -7.69 -4.99
N VAL A 13 10.85 -6.39 -4.97
CA VAL A 13 12.17 -5.78 -4.76
C VAL A 13 12.09 -4.67 -3.73
N LEU A 14 13.03 -4.65 -2.79
CA LEU A 14 13.27 -3.55 -1.85
C LEU A 14 14.58 -2.86 -2.24
N SER A 15 14.49 -1.60 -2.68
CA SER A 15 15.61 -0.79 -3.17
C SER A 15 15.96 0.32 -2.19
N TYR A 16 17.20 0.78 -2.25
CA TYR A 16 17.78 1.76 -1.32
C TYR A 16 18.47 2.90 -2.08
N LEU A 17 18.39 4.12 -1.55
CA LEU A 17 19.02 5.32 -2.07
C LEU A 17 20.51 5.39 -1.80
N ASP A 18 20.96 4.77 -0.71
CA ASP A 18 22.37 4.73 -0.28
C ASP A 18 23.26 3.84 -1.18
N GLY A 19 22.67 3.15 -2.15
CA GLY A 19 23.37 2.34 -3.14
C GLY A 19 23.67 0.91 -2.69
N ARG A 20 23.21 0.46 -1.52
CA ARG A 20 23.31 -0.95 -1.14
C ARG A 20 22.50 -1.83 -2.10
N GLN A 21 22.91 -3.10 -2.25
CA GLN A 21 22.28 -4.01 -3.20
C GLN A 21 20.77 -4.20 -2.88
N PRO A 22 19.89 -4.16 -3.90
CA PRO A 22 18.47 -4.41 -3.69
C PRO A 22 18.23 -5.78 -3.04
N THR A 23 17.27 -5.82 -2.13
CA THR A 23 16.83 -7.08 -1.52
C THR A 23 15.67 -7.64 -2.32
N VAL A 24 15.73 -8.92 -2.66
CA VAL A 24 14.75 -9.59 -3.54
C VAL A 24 14.12 -10.76 -2.81
N GLY A 25 12.83 -10.98 -3.07
CA GLY A 25 12.07 -12.11 -2.56
C GLY A 25 11.47 -11.89 -1.17
N ILE A 26 10.31 -12.50 -0.97
CA ILE A 26 9.43 -12.29 0.19
C ILE A 26 10.13 -12.51 1.54
N GLU A 27 10.92 -13.57 1.69
CA GLU A 27 11.56 -13.90 2.96
C GLU A 27 12.61 -12.87 3.36
N ASN A 28 13.48 -12.47 2.43
CA ASN A 28 14.55 -11.53 2.70
C ASN A 28 14.02 -10.11 2.92
N ILE A 29 13.03 -9.70 2.11
CA ILE A 29 12.37 -8.41 2.28
C ILE A 29 11.65 -8.34 3.62
N ASN A 30 10.93 -9.39 4.02
CA ASN A 30 10.26 -9.42 5.32
C ASN A 30 11.24 -9.38 6.50
N LYS A 31 12.45 -9.95 6.40
CA LYS A 31 13.46 -9.82 7.48
C LYS A 31 13.82 -8.35 7.76
N ILE A 32 13.87 -7.54 6.71
CA ILE A 32 14.20 -6.11 6.81
C ILE A 32 12.98 -5.32 7.28
N LEU A 33 11.84 -5.51 6.60
CA LEU A 33 10.60 -4.79 6.86
C LEU A 33 9.98 -5.08 8.24
N PHE A 34 10.28 -6.24 8.83
CA PHE A 34 9.85 -6.57 10.19
C PHE A 34 10.34 -5.56 11.23
N SER A 35 11.51 -4.94 11.02
CA SER A 35 12.07 -3.91 11.92
C SER A 35 11.20 -2.65 12.03
N VAL A 36 10.33 -2.42 11.04
CA VAL A 36 9.40 -1.28 10.98
C VAL A 36 7.94 -1.75 11.01
N GLY A 37 7.72 -3.01 11.39
CA GLY A 37 6.40 -3.60 11.52
C GLY A 37 5.65 -3.76 10.19
N VAL A 38 6.37 -3.83 9.08
CA VAL A 38 5.81 -4.03 7.74
C VAL A 38 5.96 -5.49 7.34
N ARG A 39 4.93 -6.05 6.70
CA ARG A 39 4.97 -7.42 6.16
C ARG A 39 4.34 -7.51 4.78
N VAL A 40 5.05 -8.21 3.89
CA VAL A 40 4.54 -8.66 2.59
C VAL A 40 4.20 -10.14 2.65
N SER A 41 3.09 -10.52 2.03
CA SER A 41 2.63 -11.90 1.88
C SER A 41 1.90 -12.07 0.55
N THR A 42 1.53 -13.31 0.22
CA THR A 42 0.68 -13.63 -0.92
C THR A 42 -0.68 -14.12 -0.45
N ALA A 43 -1.73 -13.83 -1.23
CA ALA A 43 -3.08 -14.35 -1.00
C ALA A 43 -3.64 -14.98 -2.29
N PRO A 44 -4.49 -16.02 -2.19
CA PRO A 44 -5.15 -16.57 -3.36
C PRO A 44 -6.15 -15.55 -3.94
N ILE A 45 -6.25 -15.50 -5.27
CA ILE A 45 -7.29 -14.74 -5.97
C ILE A 45 -8.51 -15.65 -6.17
N PRO A 46 -9.70 -15.31 -5.64
CA PRO A 46 -10.92 -16.06 -5.88
C PRO A 46 -11.23 -16.16 -7.38
N LYS A 47 -11.73 -17.31 -7.84
CA LYS A 47 -12.03 -17.53 -9.27
C LYS A 47 -13.08 -16.53 -9.77
N GLU A 48 -14.00 -16.16 -8.89
CA GLU A 48 -15.09 -15.22 -9.08
C GLU A 48 -14.60 -13.79 -9.32
N ALA A 49 -13.38 -13.45 -8.88
CA ALA A 49 -12.80 -12.13 -9.11
C ALA A 49 -12.29 -11.97 -10.55
N LYS A 50 -11.91 -13.06 -11.22
CA LYS A 50 -11.22 -13.02 -12.52
C LYS A 50 -11.93 -12.18 -13.59
N PRO A 51 -13.26 -12.25 -13.78
CA PRO A 51 -13.93 -11.41 -14.78
C PRO A 51 -13.75 -9.91 -14.49
N ILE A 52 -13.79 -9.50 -13.22
CA ILE A 52 -13.59 -8.10 -12.79
C ILE A 52 -12.14 -7.67 -13.06
N LEU A 53 -11.17 -8.53 -12.74
CA LEU A 53 -9.75 -8.26 -12.95
C LEU A 53 -9.35 -8.15 -14.43
N GLU A 54 -10.01 -8.90 -15.33
CA GLU A 54 -9.79 -8.74 -16.77
C GLU A 54 -10.32 -7.41 -17.30
N VAL A 55 -11.51 -7.03 -16.84
CA VAL A 55 -12.14 -5.77 -17.20
C VAL A 55 -11.29 -4.57 -16.79
N SER A 56 -10.71 -4.59 -15.59
CA SER A 56 -9.92 -3.47 -15.04
C SER A 56 -8.67 -3.13 -15.84
N LYS A 57 -8.22 -4.03 -16.73
CA LYS A 57 -7.10 -3.76 -17.65
C LYS A 57 -7.46 -2.67 -18.67
N THR A 58 -8.74 -2.53 -19.00
CA THR A 58 -9.20 -1.68 -20.12
C THR A 58 -10.06 -0.50 -19.68
N ARG A 59 -10.81 -0.60 -18.57
CA ARG A 59 -11.67 0.48 -18.06
C ARG A 59 -11.74 0.49 -16.54
N ALA A 60 -12.25 1.59 -15.98
CA ALA A 60 -12.58 1.68 -14.57
C ALA A 60 -13.70 0.71 -14.20
N LEU A 61 -13.68 0.22 -12.96
CA LEU A 61 -14.74 -0.59 -12.38
C LEU A 61 -16.01 0.23 -12.13
N THR A 62 -17.15 -0.44 -12.18
CA THR A 62 -18.41 0.10 -11.66
C THR A 62 -18.42 0.02 -10.12
N GLY A 63 -19.40 0.69 -9.50
CA GLY A 63 -19.63 0.58 -8.06
C GLY A 63 -19.93 -0.86 -7.62
N GLU A 64 -20.80 -1.55 -8.36
CA GLU A 64 -21.15 -2.97 -8.10
C GLU A 64 -19.94 -3.90 -8.23
N GLU A 65 -19.07 -3.68 -9.22
CA GLU A 65 -17.84 -4.46 -9.39
C GLU A 65 -16.86 -4.21 -8.23
N SER A 66 -16.75 -2.97 -7.77
CA SER A 66 -15.90 -2.60 -6.63
C SER A 66 -16.40 -3.22 -5.32
N GLU A 67 -17.71 -3.16 -5.04
CA GLU A 67 -18.33 -3.79 -3.87
C GLU A 67 -18.17 -5.32 -3.91
N LYS A 68 -18.35 -5.92 -5.09
CA LYS A 68 -18.14 -7.36 -5.27
C LYS A 68 -16.69 -7.73 -5.00
N LEU A 69 -15.73 -6.94 -5.47
CA LEU A 69 -14.31 -7.18 -5.24
C LEU A 69 -13.96 -7.08 -3.75
N ILE A 70 -14.47 -6.06 -3.04
CA ILE A 70 -14.33 -5.94 -1.59
C ILE A 70 -14.90 -7.17 -0.88
N SER A 71 -16.07 -7.66 -1.28
CA SER A 71 -16.69 -8.85 -0.69
C SER A 71 -15.85 -10.11 -0.90
N LEU A 72 -15.26 -10.30 -2.08
CA LEU A 72 -14.43 -11.46 -2.42
C LEU A 72 -13.08 -11.47 -1.66
N PHE A 73 -12.54 -10.30 -1.33
CA PHE A 73 -11.30 -10.14 -0.59
C PHE A 73 -11.50 -9.70 0.86
N SER A 74 -12.74 -9.83 1.37
CA SER A 74 -13.15 -9.50 2.72
C SER A 74 -12.21 -10.11 3.76
N LEU A 75 -11.79 -9.31 4.74
CA LEU A 75 -11.10 -9.76 5.93
C LEU A 75 -11.94 -9.40 7.16
N HIS A 76 -12.25 -10.40 7.98
CA HIS A 76 -12.89 -10.13 9.26
C HIS A 76 -11.85 -9.66 10.29
N ARG A 77 -12.32 -9.12 11.42
CA ARG A 77 -11.45 -8.57 12.48
C ARG A 77 -10.28 -9.49 12.86
N GLY A 78 -10.56 -10.77 13.11
CA GLY A 78 -9.52 -11.74 13.46
C GLY A 78 -8.40 -11.87 12.40
N GLU A 79 -8.74 -11.86 11.12
CA GLU A 79 -7.76 -11.94 10.03
C GLU A 79 -6.95 -10.64 9.89
N LEU A 80 -7.57 -9.48 10.12
CA LEU A 80 -6.88 -8.19 10.16
C LEU A 80 -5.87 -8.15 11.32
N LEU A 81 -6.30 -8.53 12.53
CA LEU A 81 -5.43 -8.63 13.70
C LEU A 81 -4.29 -9.63 13.50
N GLU A 82 -4.55 -10.71 12.76
CA GLU A 82 -3.52 -11.68 12.42
C GLU A 82 -2.46 -11.08 11.48
N GLN A 83 -2.82 -10.21 10.53
CA GLN A 83 -1.82 -9.52 9.69
C GLN A 83 -0.87 -8.65 10.52
N ILE A 84 -1.40 -7.95 11.52
CA ILE A 84 -0.62 -7.12 12.45
C ILE A 84 0.34 -7.99 13.26
N ARG A 85 -0.17 -9.09 13.83
CA ARG A 85 0.63 -10.04 14.62
C ARG A 85 1.75 -10.66 13.79
N LEU A 86 1.45 -11.07 12.56
CA LEU A 86 2.44 -11.62 11.63
C LEU A 86 3.50 -10.59 11.22
N ALA A 87 3.16 -9.31 11.25
CA ALA A 87 4.10 -8.21 11.03
C ALA A 87 4.91 -7.82 12.29
N GLY A 88 4.74 -8.53 13.41
CA GLY A 88 5.48 -8.27 14.65
C GLY A 88 4.93 -7.13 15.50
N ARG A 89 3.73 -6.65 15.19
CA ARG A 89 3.11 -5.48 15.83
C ARG A 89 2.03 -5.87 16.84
N GLN A 90 1.64 -4.90 17.67
CA GLN A 90 0.36 -4.89 18.36
C GLN A 90 -0.60 -3.95 17.62
N PRO A 91 -1.92 -4.16 17.70
CA PRO A 91 -2.88 -3.26 17.06
C PRO A 91 -2.81 -1.85 17.67
N GLU A 92 -2.90 -0.82 16.84
CA GLU A 92 -2.85 0.59 17.27
C GLU A 92 -4.03 0.96 18.19
N ALA A 93 -5.18 0.32 17.95
CA ALA A 93 -6.38 0.47 18.76
C ALA A 93 -6.72 -0.83 19.50
N HIS A 94 -7.26 -0.72 20.72
CA HIS A 94 -7.71 -1.89 21.47
C HIS A 94 -8.66 -2.77 20.63
N ARG A 95 -8.30 -4.06 20.48
CA ARG A 95 -8.99 -5.05 19.63
C ARG A 95 -9.13 -4.64 18.15
N GLY A 96 -8.26 -3.75 17.66
CA GLY A 96 -8.26 -3.22 16.30
C GLY A 96 -9.26 -2.09 16.04
N GLY A 97 -9.96 -1.57 17.07
CA GLY A 97 -10.82 -0.39 16.91
C GLY A 97 -12.00 -0.57 15.93
N PHE A 98 -12.37 0.50 15.23
CA PHE A 98 -13.40 0.49 14.19
C PHE A 98 -12.84 -0.13 12.89
N LEU A 99 -13.65 -0.93 12.19
CA LEU A 99 -13.28 -1.53 10.89
C LEU A 99 -13.74 -0.72 9.68
N SER A 100 -14.65 0.23 9.91
CA SER A 100 -15.12 1.20 8.93
C SER A 100 -14.65 2.57 9.40
N ILE A 101 -13.43 2.93 8.99
CA ILE A 101 -12.77 4.20 9.34
C ILE A 101 -12.62 5.05 8.10
N SER A 102 -12.43 6.35 8.27
CA SER A 102 -12.19 7.25 7.13
C SER A 102 -11.14 8.29 7.44
N GLU A 103 -10.42 8.72 6.41
CA GLU A 103 -9.84 10.06 6.42
C GLU A 103 -11.01 11.06 6.46
N ILE A 104 -10.87 12.17 7.19
CA ILE A 104 -11.92 13.18 7.29
C ILE A 104 -12.28 13.69 5.87
N GLY A 105 -13.58 13.66 5.54
CA GLY A 105 -14.09 14.12 4.25
C GLY A 105 -13.93 13.12 3.09
N VAL A 106 -13.43 11.91 3.35
CA VAL A 106 -13.27 10.84 2.36
C VAL A 106 -14.19 9.68 2.70
N ALA A 107 -14.63 8.90 1.71
CA ALA A 107 -15.36 7.65 1.93
C ALA A 107 -14.61 6.72 2.93
N PRO A 108 -15.30 5.84 3.67
CA PRO A 108 -14.65 4.94 4.62
C PRO A 108 -13.99 3.74 3.93
N TYR A 109 -13.12 3.06 4.67
CA TYR A 109 -12.63 1.71 4.36
C TYR A 109 -13.68 0.64 4.68
N PRO A 110 -13.62 -0.53 4.03
CA PRO A 110 -12.70 -0.91 2.95
C PRO A 110 -12.96 -0.18 1.62
N LYS A 111 -11.95 -0.12 0.74
CA LYS A 111 -12.00 0.56 -0.57
C LYS A 111 -11.32 -0.24 -1.68
N VAL A 112 -11.64 0.09 -2.93
CA VAL A 112 -10.85 -0.31 -4.09
C VAL A 112 -10.14 0.92 -4.65
N TYR A 113 -8.82 0.82 -4.80
CA TYR A 113 -8.03 1.74 -5.59
C TYR A 113 -7.93 1.19 -7.01
N ASP A 114 -8.52 1.91 -7.95
CA ASP A 114 -8.54 1.57 -9.37
C ASP A 114 -7.81 2.63 -10.18
N MET A 115 -6.70 2.24 -10.80
CA MET A 115 -5.86 3.15 -11.57
C MET A 115 -6.55 3.67 -12.84
N LYS A 116 -7.57 2.96 -13.35
CA LYS A 116 -8.39 3.45 -14.48
C LYS A 116 -9.43 4.47 -14.06
N ALA A 117 -9.77 4.56 -12.77
CA ALA A 117 -10.70 5.55 -12.25
C ALA A 117 -10.03 6.91 -11.96
N ILE A 118 -8.69 6.95 -11.91
CA ILE A 118 -7.94 8.20 -11.72
C ILE A 118 -7.90 8.96 -13.04
N SER A 119 -8.54 10.13 -13.09
CA SER A 119 -8.49 11.01 -14.25
C SER A 119 -7.09 11.60 -14.44
N VAL A 120 -6.79 12.09 -15.65
CA VAL A 120 -5.51 12.75 -15.94
C VAL A 120 -5.31 13.98 -15.05
N GLU A 121 -6.39 14.73 -14.81
CA GLU A 121 -6.41 15.93 -13.99
C GLU A 121 -6.18 15.60 -12.50
N ALA A 122 -6.78 14.50 -12.02
CA ALA A 122 -6.63 14.07 -10.63
C ALA A 122 -5.27 13.43 -10.34
N ARG A 123 -4.57 12.95 -11.39
CA ARG A 123 -3.32 12.19 -11.24
C ARG A 123 -2.26 12.94 -10.46
N LYS A 124 -2.06 14.24 -10.74
CA LYS A 124 -1.11 15.08 -10.01
C LYS A 124 -1.41 15.07 -8.51
N THR A 125 -2.64 15.42 -8.14
CA THR A 125 -3.10 15.49 -6.75
C THR A 125 -2.95 14.14 -6.03
N VAL A 126 -3.28 13.03 -6.69
CA VAL A 126 -3.12 11.69 -6.12
C VAL A 126 -1.65 11.37 -5.86
N LEU A 127 -0.76 11.63 -6.82
CA LEU A 127 0.67 11.37 -6.68
C LEU A 127 1.33 12.29 -5.64
N GLU A 128 0.92 13.55 -5.56
CA GLU A 128 1.41 14.49 -4.54
C GLU A 128 0.93 14.12 -3.14
N LYS A 129 -0.33 13.68 -3.00
CA LYS A 129 -0.92 13.27 -1.73
C LYS A 129 -0.23 12.00 -1.21
N PHE A 130 -0.30 10.90 -1.95
CA PHE A 130 0.21 9.62 -1.46
C PHE A 130 1.73 9.47 -1.57
N GLY A 131 2.37 10.20 -2.49
CA GLY A 131 3.81 10.10 -2.73
C GLY A 131 4.67 10.73 -1.64
N LYS A 132 4.14 11.72 -0.90
CA LYS A 132 4.85 12.32 0.23
C LYS A 132 4.82 11.38 1.43
N LEU A 133 5.94 11.31 2.14
CA LEU A 133 6.04 10.59 3.41
C LEU A 133 5.08 11.21 4.42
N HIS A 134 4.28 10.36 5.06
CA HIS A 134 3.29 10.75 6.04
C HIS A 134 3.11 9.67 7.11
N VAL A 135 2.37 10.05 8.15
CA VAL A 135 1.77 9.11 9.11
C VAL A 135 0.26 9.29 9.14
N ASN A 136 -0.47 8.26 9.53
CA ASN A 136 -1.92 8.25 9.61
C ASN A 136 -2.36 8.09 11.06
N SER A 137 -2.94 9.15 11.62
CA SER A 137 -3.43 9.15 13.00
C SER A 137 -4.66 10.04 13.21
N SER A 138 -5.39 9.81 14.28
CA SER A 138 -6.43 10.71 14.78
C SER A 138 -5.84 11.93 15.50
N GLU A 139 -6.71 12.86 15.93
CA GLU A 139 -6.29 14.07 16.65
C GLU A 139 -5.69 13.79 18.04
N ASP A 140 -6.03 12.67 18.66
CA ASP A 140 -5.44 12.22 19.92
C ASP A 140 -4.18 11.34 19.72
N GLY A 141 -3.68 11.25 18.49
CA GLY A 141 -2.44 10.55 18.15
C GLY A 141 -2.58 9.03 17.95
N MET A 142 -3.79 8.46 18.04
CA MET A 142 -3.99 7.03 17.78
C MET A 142 -3.76 6.71 16.30
N GLY A 143 -2.90 5.72 16.04
CA GLY A 143 -2.62 5.22 14.69
C GLY A 143 -3.75 4.42 14.07
N ILE A 144 -3.62 4.17 12.76
CA ILE A 144 -4.39 3.14 12.05
C ILE A 144 -3.50 1.95 11.71
N ASP A 145 -4.11 0.80 11.50
CA ASP A 145 -3.48 -0.38 10.92
C ASP A 145 -3.99 -0.56 9.49
N GLU A 146 -3.09 -0.74 8.53
CA GLU A 146 -3.43 -0.86 7.12
C GLU A 146 -3.10 -2.26 6.58
N VAL A 147 -4.00 -2.76 5.73
CA VAL A 147 -3.84 -4.01 4.98
C VAL A 147 -4.26 -3.77 3.53
N MET A 148 -3.27 -3.80 2.64
CA MET A 148 -3.43 -3.54 1.21
C MET A 148 -3.25 -4.84 0.43
N THR A 149 -4.21 -5.19 -0.43
CA THR A 149 -4.13 -6.38 -1.29
C THR A 149 -4.12 -5.97 -2.76
N VAL A 150 -2.96 -6.06 -3.43
CA VAL A 150 -2.81 -5.88 -4.87
C VAL A 150 -3.33 -7.12 -5.58
N VAL A 151 -4.37 -6.96 -6.40
CA VAL A 151 -5.07 -8.08 -7.04
C VAL A 151 -4.94 -8.11 -8.56
N ALA A 152 -4.52 -7.01 -9.19
CA ALA A 152 -4.26 -6.95 -10.62
C ALA A 152 -3.38 -5.76 -11.00
N GLY A 153 -2.71 -5.86 -12.15
CA GLY A 153 -1.99 -4.76 -12.80
C GLY A 153 -0.78 -4.29 -12.00
N GLY A 154 -0.46 -3.00 -12.07
CA GLY A 154 0.75 -2.42 -11.50
C GLY A 154 1.76 -1.93 -12.56
N PRO A 155 3.02 -1.66 -12.17
CA PRO A 155 3.62 -1.95 -10.87
C PRO A 155 3.05 -1.08 -9.73
N TRP A 156 3.24 -1.51 -8.50
CA TRP A 156 2.87 -0.76 -7.30
C TRP A 156 4.10 -0.46 -6.45
N THR A 157 4.16 0.74 -5.88
CA THR A 157 5.32 1.18 -5.10
C THR A 157 4.90 1.74 -3.76
N TRP A 158 5.58 1.30 -2.70
CA TRP A 158 5.54 1.89 -1.37
C TRP A 158 6.92 2.34 -0.93
N PHE A 159 6.96 3.26 0.02
CA PHE A 159 8.17 3.70 0.68
C PHE A 159 8.02 3.58 2.18
N PHE A 160 9.09 3.16 2.85
CA PHE A 160 9.13 3.02 4.30
C PHE A 160 10.44 3.57 4.83
N ARG A 161 10.38 4.36 5.90
CA ARG A 161 11.58 4.76 6.64
C ARG A 161 12.06 3.58 7.48
N LEU A 162 13.32 3.19 7.31
CA LEU A 162 13.99 2.17 8.10
C LEU A 162 14.65 2.77 9.36
N PRO A 163 15.02 1.94 10.35
CA PRO A 163 15.59 2.43 11.61
C PRO A 163 16.93 3.17 11.47
N ASP A 164 17.67 2.93 10.37
CA ASP A 164 18.90 3.64 10.04
C ASP A 164 18.67 4.99 9.33
N GLY A 165 17.40 5.42 9.22
CA GLY A 165 16.99 6.67 8.54
C GLY A 165 16.83 6.52 7.02
N GLU A 166 17.18 5.36 6.45
CA GLU A 166 17.05 5.11 5.02
C GLU A 166 15.57 5.04 4.60
N ILE A 167 15.21 5.67 3.47
CA ILE A 167 13.90 5.51 2.86
C ILE A 167 13.97 4.37 1.85
N ALA A 168 13.46 3.19 2.19
CA ALA A 168 13.46 2.05 1.30
C ALA A 168 12.25 2.09 0.35
N LYS A 169 12.46 1.77 -0.93
CA LYS A 169 11.42 1.66 -1.97
C LYS A 169 11.03 0.19 -2.16
N LEU A 170 9.82 -0.18 -1.75
CA LEU A 170 9.24 -1.49 -2.01
C LEU A 170 8.49 -1.46 -3.35
N SER A 171 8.97 -2.21 -4.33
CA SER A 171 8.32 -2.35 -5.64
C SER A 171 7.70 -3.74 -5.79
N ILE A 172 6.40 -3.76 -6.04
CA ILE A 172 5.63 -4.94 -6.42
C ILE A 172 5.40 -4.87 -7.93
N GLY A 173 5.87 -5.89 -8.63
CA GLY A 173 5.71 -6.05 -10.06
C GLY A 173 4.25 -6.22 -10.47
N ARG A 174 4.04 -6.38 -11.77
CA ARG A 174 2.70 -6.56 -12.33
C ARG A 174 2.09 -7.88 -11.86
N VAL A 175 0.82 -7.84 -11.45
CA VAL A 175 0.02 -9.03 -11.12
C VAL A 175 -0.83 -9.40 -12.33
N GLU A 176 -0.48 -10.53 -12.96
CA GLU A 176 -1.17 -11.07 -14.12
C GLU A 176 -2.27 -12.07 -13.72
N THR A 177 -3.14 -12.39 -14.68
CA THR A 177 -4.22 -13.35 -14.47
C THR A 177 -3.67 -14.75 -14.25
N GLY A 178 -3.69 -15.21 -12.99
CA GLY A 178 -3.16 -16.51 -12.58
C GLY A 178 -2.10 -16.39 -11.49
N ASP A 179 -1.52 -15.20 -11.31
CA ASP A 179 -0.63 -14.92 -10.20
C ASP A 179 -1.41 -14.87 -8.88
N PRO A 180 -0.76 -15.14 -7.74
CA PRO A 180 -1.32 -14.79 -6.45
C PRO A 180 -1.43 -13.26 -6.30
N ALA A 181 -2.36 -12.81 -5.48
CA ALA A 181 -2.39 -11.42 -5.02
C ALA A 181 -1.24 -11.16 -4.05
N TRP A 182 -0.74 -9.93 -4.02
CA TRP A 182 0.20 -9.48 -2.99
C TRP A 182 -0.55 -8.78 -1.88
N ARG A 183 -0.23 -9.12 -0.63
CA ARG A 183 -0.80 -8.47 0.55
C ARG A 183 0.29 -7.83 1.40
N LEU A 184 0.11 -6.56 1.67
CA LEU A 184 0.99 -5.73 2.47
C LEU A 184 0.25 -5.30 3.75
N SER A 185 0.87 -5.47 4.92
CA SER A 185 0.38 -4.91 6.18
C SER A 185 1.43 -3.98 6.78
N TYR A 186 1.00 -2.80 7.23
CA TYR A 186 1.89 -1.79 7.81
C TYR A 186 1.14 -0.91 8.83
N PRO A 187 1.86 -0.31 9.79
CA PRO A 187 1.30 0.66 10.72
C PRO A 187 1.16 2.04 10.07
N GLY A 188 0.09 2.74 10.38
CA GLY A 188 -0.12 4.13 9.96
C GLY A 188 0.84 5.10 10.65
N LEU A 189 1.31 4.81 11.86
CA LEU A 189 2.30 5.63 12.57
C LEU A 189 3.75 5.42 12.07
N GLY A 190 4.02 4.35 11.31
CA GLY A 190 5.30 4.22 10.63
C GLY A 190 5.34 5.16 9.44
N MET A 191 6.39 5.97 9.31
CA MET A 191 6.53 6.91 8.19
C MET A 191 6.55 6.15 6.86
N HIS A 192 5.54 6.39 6.03
CA HIS A 192 5.35 5.67 4.77
C HIS A 192 4.79 6.57 3.66
N ALA A 193 4.86 6.07 2.43
CA ALA A 193 4.25 6.69 1.25
C ALA A 193 3.89 5.61 0.20
N GLY A 194 3.08 5.98 -0.79
CA GLY A 194 2.73 5.15 -1.94
C GLY A 194 2.80 5.94 -3.24
N PHE A 195 3.28 5.31 -4.32
CA PHE A 195 3.30 5.92 -5.66
C PHE A 195 2.35 5.16 -6.59
N LEU A 196 1.24 5.81 -6.92
CA LEU A 196 0.11 5.23 -7.66
C LEU A 196 0.15 5.69 -9.13
N ASP A 197 1.22 5.35 -9.85
CA ASP A 197 1.47 5.84 -11.21
C ASP A 197 1.23 4.80 -12.32
N ALA A 198 0.82 3.59 -11.97
CA ALA A 198 0.51 2.53 -12.91
C ALA A 198 -0.58 2.92 -13.92
N LYS A 199 -0.48 2.38 -15.14
CA LYS A 199 -1.47 2.62 -16.21
C LYS A 199 -2.80 1.88 -15.98
N ASP A 200 -2.74 0.80 -15.23
CA ASP A 200 -3.85 -0.05 -14.82
C ASP A 200 -3.43 -0.80 -13.55
N GLY A 201 -4.39 -1.11 -12.71
CA GLY A 201 -4.13 -1.81 -11.46
C GLY A 201 -5.29 -1.71 -10.50
N LEU A 202 -5.47 -2.77 -9.72
CA LEU A 202 -6.47 -2.85 -8.67
C LEU A 202 -5.84 -3.23 -7.34
N LEU A 203 -6.22 -2.50 -6.31
CA LEU A 203 -5.84 -2.77 -4.93
C LEU A 203 -7.07 -2.67 -4.02
N VAL A 204 -7.29 -3.71 -3.21
CA VAL A 204 -8.32 -3.73 -2.18
C VAL A 204 -7.68 -3.33 -0.86
N ALA A 205 -8.14 -2.23 -0.29
CA ALA A 205 -7.59 -1.62 0.90
C ALA A 205 -8.51 -1.80 2.11
N PHE A 206 -7.93 -2.24 3.22
CA PHE A 206 -8.54 -2.22 4.54
C PHE A 206 -7.71 -1.32 5.43
N ALA A 207 -8.38 -0.58 6.30
CA ALA A 207 -7.75 0.08 7.43
C ALA A 207 -8.67 0.00 8.64
N HIS A 208 -8.09 -0.08 9.83
CA HIS A 208 -8.85 -0.10 11.08
C HIS A 208 -8.12 0.64 12.19
N GLY A 209 -8.85 1.13 13.19
CA GLY A 209 -8.30 2.00 14.23
C GLY A 209 -9.34 3.01 14.77
N PRO A 210 -9.00 4.31 14.94
CA PRO A 210 -9.98 5.33 15.28
C PRO A 210 -11.01 5.53 14.17
N LYS A 211 -12.20 6.04 14.51
CA LYS A 211 -13.29 6.25 13.52
C LYS A 211 -12.87 7.20 12.39
N HIS A 212 -12.08 8.22 12.72
CA HIS A 212 -11.56 9.20 11.79
C HIS A 212 -10.06 9.39 12.02
N PHE A 213 -9.33 9.61 10.93
CA PHE A 213 -7.90 9.94 10.97
C PHE A 213 -7.60 11.02 9.92
N VAL A 214 -6.38 11.53 9.93
CA VAL A 214 -5.83 12.42 8.91
C VAL A 214 -4.45 11.93 8.48
N MET A 215 -4.06 12.20 7.23
CA MET A 215 -2.69 12.03 6.77
C MET A 215 -1.87 13.23 7.24
N ARG A 216 -0.85 12.99 8.07
CA ARG A 216 0.00 14.02 8.65
C ARG A 216 1.33 14.07 7.90
N TYR A 217 1.60 15.23 7.31
CA TYR A 217 2.87 15.58 6.67
C TYR A 217 3.75 16.44 7.58
N ASP A 218 3.29 16.70 8.78
CA ASP A 218 3.99 17.37 9.87
C ASP A 218 3.40 16.80 11.16
N GLU A 219 4.23 16.14 11.97
CA GLU A 219 3.83 15.50 13.22
C GLU A 219 5.04 15.49 14.17
N PRO A 220 5.11 16.43 15.14
CA PRO A 220 6.27 16.59 16.03
C PRO A 220 6.63 15.36 16.86
N SER A 221 5.71 14.41 17.02
CA SER A 221 5.91 13.20 17.82
C SER A 221 6.55 12.03 17.06
N VAL A 222 6.77 12.17 15.74
CA VAL A 222 7.41 11.16 14.89
C VAL A 222 8.92 11.41 14.80
N ASP A 223 9.75 10.37 14.70
CA ASP A 223 11.19 10.54 14.48
C ASP A 223 11.49 11.08 13.06
N ASP A 224 12.54 11.91 12.91
CA ASP A 224 12.94 12.59 11.66
C ASP A 224 11.77 13.34 10.97
N THR A 225 11.07 14.19 11.73
CA THR A 225 9.90 14.92 11.24
C THR A 225 10.17 15.74 10.00
N GLU A 226 11.41 16.18 9.77
CA GLU A 226 11.83 16.92 8.57
C GLU A 226 11.66 16.13 7.28
N MET A 227 11.56 14.80 7.35
CA MET A 227 11.30 13.94 6.19
C MET A 227 9.81 13.88 5.83
N LEU A 228 8.91 14.14 6.79
CA LEU A 228 7.47 14.18 6.49
C LEU A 228 7.17 15.28 5.47
N GLY A 229 6.19 15.02 4.60
CA GLY A 229 5.85 15.92 3.51
C GLY A 229 6.84 15.92 2.34
N THR A 230 7.94 15.17 2.42
CA THR A 230 8.92 14.98 1.35
C THR A 230 8.95 13.52 0.87
N ASN A 231 9.69 13.21 -0.19
CA ASN A 231 10.09 11.85 -0.49
C ASN A 231 11.31 11.87 -1.43
N PRO A 232 12.49 11.39 -1.02
CA PRO A 232 13.71 11.47 -1.81
C PRO A 232 13.71 10.58 -3.06
N TRP A 233 12.73 9.67 -3.21
CA TRP A 233 12.54 8.89 -4.43
C TRP A 233 11.71 9.60 -5.49
N ILE A 234 11.05 10.72 -5.16
CA ILE A 234 10.10 11.39 -6.04
C ILE A 234 10.52 12.83 -6.27
N ASP A 235 10.62 13.22 -7.55
CA ASP A 235 10.71 14.61 -7.97
C ASP A 235 9.29 15.19 -8.06
N PHE A 236 9.02 16.17 -7.18
CA PHE A 236 7.76 16.93 -7.15
C PHE A 236 7.88 18.30 -7.85
N SER A 237 9.02 18.65 -8.43
CA SER A 237 9.24 19.97 -9.05
C SER A 237 8.57 20.11 -10.42
N GLY A 238 8.27 18.99 -11.09
CA GLY A 238 7.58 18.95 -12.36
C GLY A 238 6.06 19.08 -12.25
N ASP A 239 5.38 19.05 -13.40
CA ASP A 239 3.91 19.12 -13.41
C ASP A 239 3.25 17.83 -12.89
N ILE A 240 3.83 16.67 -13.21
CA ILE A 240 3.41 15.37 -12.67
C ILE A 240 4.61 14.81 -11.91
N PRO A 241 4.46 14.42 -10.63
CA PRO A 241 5.53 13.81 -9.86
C PRO A 241 6.10 12.57 -10.55
N LYS A 242 7.41 12.35 -10.44
CA LYS A 242 8.11 11.23 -11.08
C LYS A 242 9.11 10.57 -10.13
N LEU A 243 9.28 9.26 -10.26
CA LEU A 243 10.38 8.57 -9.61
C LEU A 243 11.73 9.01 -10.20
N VAL A 244 12.73 9.28 -9.35
CA VAL A 244 14.06 9.76 -9.78
C VAL A 244 15.16 8.69 -9.83
N LYS A 245 14.84 7.43 -9.53
CA LYS A 245 15.77 6.30 -9.58
C LYS A 245 15.07 4.99 -9.94
#